data_AF-A0A7J7WR64-F1
#
_entry.id   AF-A0A7J7WR64-F1
#
_cell.length_a   1.000
_cell.length_b   1.000
_cell.length_c   1.000
_cell.angle_alpha   90.00
_cell.angle_beta   90.00
_cell.angle_gamma   90.00
#
_symmetry.space_group_name_H-M   'P 1'
#
loop_
_entity.id
_entity.type
_entity.pdbx_description
1 polymer ?
#
loop_
_entity_poly.entity_id
_entity_poly.type
_entity_poly.pdbx_seq_one_letter_code
_entity_poly.pdbx_strand_id
1 'polypeptide(L)'
;MHTHSPTWDDCQQLLKTLFTTEERERILTEARKNVPGDNGRPTTLPNLIDERFPLNIPDWDFGNAEGRECLRVYRQTLMAGLRAAARRPTNLAKPPCCRPRIWKLPCMIAKRSWQKSQVHPDLQDAALPNSELVWYTDGSSFVIDGVHRVGAVVVDQGGSIIWSASLSPGTSAQKAELIALVEALERAEGRRVTVYTDSRYAFGTVHVHGAIYRERGFVTAEGKVLRNLPEVQRLLMAVQMPRAVAVVHVPGHQSARTPEAEGNRQADEAAKIAAVASSALALTLPTPELPRLPPRPDYTPEDLRWIQSHHCPESDQQGWHRDAEGRLILPAQLGLFLLSNLHQATHLGKKKLLTILESARLQFPRQAAQIQEIVDQCIGCQAIKPSKKGPQHTGTRVRGRVPGRS
;
A
#
# COMPACT_ATOMS: atom_id res chain seq x y z
N MET A 1 -12.30 -22.72 11.23
CA MET A 1 -11.07 -23.48 10.95
C MET A 1 -9.90 -22.69 11.49
N HIS A 2 -9.05 -23.31 12.31
CA HIS A 2 -8.11 -22.63 13.20
C HIS A 2 -7.09 -21.82 12.40
N THR A 3 -7.22 -20.48 12.43
CA THR A 3 -6.18 -19.55 12.00
C THR A 3 -4.94 -19.84 12.84
N HIS A 4 -3.89 -20.38 12.20
CA HIS A 4 -2.67 -20.85 12.85
C HIS A 4 -2.22 -19.90 13.96
N SER A 5 -1.99 -20.45 15.16
CA SER A 5 -1.43 -19.73 16.30
C SER A 5 0.09 -19.99 16.30
N PRO A 6 0.90 -19.18 15.59
CA PRO A 6 2.32 -19.49 15.37
C PRO A 6 3.12 -19.47 16.68
N THR A 7 3.81 -20.56 16.98
CA THR A 7 4.73 -20.67 18.11
C THR A 7 5.94 -19.74 17.96
N TRP A 8 6.80 -19.65 18.97
CA TRP A 8 8.04 -18.88 18.87
C TRP A 8 8.90 -19.34 17.68
N ASP A 9 9.00 -20.67 17.48
CA ASP A 9 9.74 -21.26 16.35
C ASP A 9 9.12 -20.90 15.00
N ASP A 10 7.79 -20.95 14.89
CA ASP A 10 7.10 -20.55 13.66
C ASP A 10 7.36 -19.07 13.33
N CYS A 11 7.31 -18.18 14.33
CA CYS A 11 7.65 -16.78 14.16
C CYS A 11 9.10 -16.58 13.71
N GLN A 12 10.05 -17.34 14.27
CA GLN A 12 11.46 -17.27 13.88
C GLN A 12 11.70 -17.82 12.47
N GLN A 13 11.03 -18.91 12.07
CA GLN A 13 11.09 -19.45 10.72
C GLN A 13 10.49 -18.46 9.70
N LEU A 14 9.35 -17.84 10.02
CA LEU A 14 8.75 -16.79 9.19
C LEU A 14 9.69 -15.59 9.04
N LEU A 15 10.32 -15.13 10.13
CA LEU A 15 11.28 -14.02 10.06
C LEU A 15 12.51 -14.36 9.20
N LYS A 16 13.02 -15.59 9.30
CA LYS A 16 14.15 -16.08 8.48
C LYS A 16 13.79 -16.26 7.01
N THR A 17 12.52 -16.58 6.72
CA THR A 17 12.03 -16.86 5.36
C THR A 17 11.65 -15.59 4.62
N LEU A 18 11.05 -14.62 5.32
CA LEU A 18 10.44 -13.43 4.73
C LEU A 18 11.35 -12.20 4.72
N PHE A 19 12.34 -12.12 5.62
CA PHE A 19 13.18 -10.92 5.77
C PHE A 19 14.67 -11.24 5.65
N THR A 20 15.44 -10.27 5.16
CA THR A 20 16.91 -10.35 5.18
C THR A 20 17.45 -10.29 6.60
N THR A 21 18.70 -10.69 6.82
CA THR A 21 19.33 -10.68 8.16
C THR A 21 19.30 -9.29 8.79
N GLU A 22 19.54 -8.25 8.00
CA GLU A 22 19.58 -6.85 8.45
C GLU A 22 18.18 -6.31 8.78
N GLU A 23 17.18 -6.62 7.96
CA GLU A 23 15.79 -6.29 8.24
C GLU A 23 15.30 -7.01 9.49
N ARG A 24 15.65 -8.29 9.64
CA ARG A 24 15.34 -9.07 10.84
C ARG A 24 15.97 -8.44 12.08
N GLU A 25 17.25 -8.11 12.05
CA GLU A 25 17.94 -7.45 13.18
C GLU A 25 17.30 -6.11 13.53
N ARG A 26 16.90 -5.33 12.52
CA ARG A 26 16.17 -4.07 12.72
C ARG A 26 14.78 -4.30 13.33
N ILE A 27 14.03 -5.26 12.84
CA ILE A 27 12.71 -5.66 13.37
C ILE A 27 12.83 -6.09 14.83
N LEU A 28 13.82 -6.94 15.16
CA LEU A 28 14.05 -7.42 16.53
C LEU A 28 14.50 -6.28 17.46
N THR A 29 15.36 -5.37 16.97
CA THR A 29 15.82 -4.20 17.74
C THR A 29 14.65 -3.25 18.03
N GLU A 30 13.82 -2.97 17.03
CA GLU A 30 12.64 -2.11 17.21
C GLU A 30 11.56 -2.80 18.06
N ALA A 31 11.41 -4.13 17.97
CA ALA A 31 10.51 -4.89 18.84
C ALA A 31 10.92 -4.74 20.31
N ARG A 32 12.22 -4.91 20.62
CA ARG A 32 12.76 -4.79 21.98
C ARG A 32 12.59 -3.40 22.59
N LYS A 33 12.63 -2.34 21.78
CA LYS A 33 12.32 -0.96 22.23
C LYS A 33 10.85 -0.74 22.58
N ASN A 34 9.96 -1.62 22.11
CA ASN A 34 8.51 -1.51 22.28
C ASN A 34 7.94 -2.60 23.22
N VAL A 35 8.79 -3.29 24.00
CA VAL A 35 8.32 -4.27 25.00
C VAL A 35 7.53 -3.56 26.09
N PRO A 36 6.27 -3.95 26.34
CA PRO A 36 5.47 -3.35 27.41
C PRO A 36 5.97 -3.81 28.78
N GLY A 37 6.13 -2.88 29.73
CA GLY A 37 6.34 -3.18 31.15
C GLY A 37 5.04 -3.38 31.91
N ASP A 38 5.14 -3.56 33.22
CA ASP A 38 4.00 -3.79 34.13
C ASP A 38 2.98 -2.65 34.14
N ASN A 39 3.41 -1.44 33.73
CA ASN A 39 2.55 -0.26 33.58
C ASN A 39 2.01 -0.05 32.14
N GLY A 40 2.24 -1.00 31.23
CA GLY A 40 1.80 -0.95 29.84
C GLY A 40 2.60 0.00 28.93
N ARG A 41 3.63 0.70 29.44
CA ARG A 41 4.52 1.56 28.64
C ARG A 41 5.78 0.80 28.22
N PRO A 42 6.47 1.22 27.14
CA PRO A 42 7.72 0.63 26.73
C PRO A 42 8.75 0.67 27.86
N THR A 43 9.30 -0.49 28.20
CA THR A 43 10.28 -0.65 29.28
C THR A 43 11.71 -0.61 28.75
N THR A 44 12.61 -0.03 29.55
CA THR A 44 14.05 0.04 29.26
C THR A 44 14.87 -0.96 30.08
N LEU A 45 14.22 -1.69 31.00
CA LEU A 45 14.84 -2.68 31.87
C LEU A 45 15.18 -3.97 31.10
N PRO A 46 16.48 -4.35 30.98
CA PRO A 46 16.90 -5.47 30.13
C PRO A 46 16.31 -6.84 30.52
N ASN A 47 16.16 -7.11 31.81
CA ASN A 47 15.59 -8.35 32.34
C ASN A 47 14.15 -8.57 31.87
N LEU A 48 13.30 -7.55 31.94
CA LEU A 48 11.91 -7.62 31.48
C LEU A 48 11.82 -7.71 29.95
N ILE A 49 12.77 -7.09 29.23
CA ILE A 49 12.85 -7.20 27.76
C ILE A 49 13.23 -8.62 27.34
N ASP A 50 14.17 -9.26 28.03
CA ASP A 50 14.62 -10.62 27.73
C ASP A 50 13.57 -11.67 28.09
N GLU A 51 12.82 -11.45 29.17
CA GLU A 51 11.71 -12.31 29.59
C GLU A 51 10.52 -12.26 28.61
N ARG A 52 10.14 -11.05 28.17
CA ARG A 52 8.95 -10.84 27.31
C ARG A 52 9.26 -10.93 25.81
N PHE A 53 10.51 -10.71 25.41
CA PHE A 53 10.97 -10.81 24.03
C PHE A 53 12.34 -11.51 23.91
N PRO A 54 12.39 -12.82 24.16
CA PRO A 54 13.62 -13.60 24.13
C PRO A 54 14.15 -13.77 22.70
N LEU A 55 15.46 -13.57 22.55
CA LEU A 55 16.17 -13.78 21.28
C LEU A 55 16.61 -15.24 21.06
N ASN A 56 16.70 -16.01 22.14
CA ASN A 56 16.96 -17.44 22.13
C ASN A 56 15.66 -18.21 22.41
N ILE A 57 15.65 -19.51 22.10
CA ILE A 57 14.50 -20.39 22.33
C ILE A 57 14.09 -20.29 23.81
N PRO A 58 12.84 -19.87 24.12
CA PRO A 58 12.35 -19.80 25.49
C PRO A 58 11.80 -21.16 25.96
N ASP A 59 11.89 -21.42 27.26
CA ASP A 59 11.32 -22.61 27.92
C ASP A 59 9.84 -22.43 28.26
N TRP A 60 9.05 -21.92 27.30
CA TRP A 60 7.64 -21.63 27.52
C TRP A 60 6.78 -22.90 27.39
N ASP A 61 6.10 -23.25 28.48
CA ASP A 61 5.08 -24.30 28.45
C ASP A 61 3.73 -23.75 27.92
N PHE A 62 3.37 -24.13 26.70
CA PHE A 62 2.12 -23.72 26.05
C PHE A 62 0.86 -24.36 26.68
N GLY A 63 1.03 -25.39 27.53
CA GLY A 63 -0.04 -26.00 28.32
C GLY A 63 -0.53 -25.09 29.45
N ASN A 64 0.37 -24.28 30.02
CA ASN A 64 0.08 -23.34 31.10
C ASN A 64 -0.44 -21.98 30.58
N ALA A 65 -1.25 -21.29 31.39
CA ALA A 65 -1.77 -19.96 31.09
C ALA A 65 -0.65 -18.92 30.94
N GLU A 66 0.42 -19.05 31.72
CA GLU A 66 1.58 -18.15 31.69
C GLU A 66 2.37 -18.27 30.37
N GLY A 67 2.61 -19.48 29.85
CA GLY A 67 3.29 -19.67 28.57
C GLY A 67 2.47 -19.17 27.38
N ARG A 68 1.14 -19.31 27.42
CA ARG A 68 0.24 -18.72 26.41
C ARG A 68 0.26 -17.19 26.43
N GLU A 69 0.33 -16.59 27.61
CA GLU A 69 0.41 -15.15 27.78
C GLU A 69 1.76 -14.60 27.31
N CYS A 70 2.86 -15.30 27.61
CA CYS A 70 4.19 -14.95 27.08
C CYS A 70 4.22 -14.98 25.55
N LEU A 71 3.64 -16.01 24.93
CA LEU A 71 3.53 -16.11 23.48
C LEU A 71 2.66 -15.01 22.87
N ARG A 72 1.58 -14.60 23.56
CA ARG A 72 0.72 -13.48 23.15
C ARG A 72 1.48 -12.16 23.16
N VAL A 73 2.20 -11.87 24.25
CA VAL A 73 3.02 -10.66 24.40
C VAL A 73 4.14 -10.65 23.37
N TYR A 74 4.79 -11.78 23.14
CA TYR A 74 5.84 -11.93 22.14
C TYR A 74 5.35 -11.60 20.72
N ARG A 75 4.22 -12.16 20.30
CA ARG A 75 3.61 -11.88 18.97
C ARG A 75 3.23 -10.41 18.81
N GLN A 76 2.64 -9.80 19.85
CA GLN A 76 2.25 -8.40 19.82
C GLN A 76 3.46 -7.48 19.68
N THR A 77 4.51 -7.76 20.45
CA THR A 77 5.77 -7.01 20.44
C THR A 77 6.49 -7.17 19.10
N LEU A 78 6.50 -8.39 18.53
CA LEU A 78 7.08 -8.65 17.21
C LEU A 78 6.38 -7.84 16.12
N MET A 79 5.05 -7.80 16.13
CA MET A 79 4.27 -7.01 15.18
C MET A 79 4.48 -5.50 15.35
N ALA A 80 4.70 -5.02 16.58
CA ALA A 80 5.07 -3.64 16.83
C ALA A 80 6.45 -3.31 16.26
N GLY A 81 7.44 -4.19 16.47
CA GLY A 81 8.78 -4.06 15.89
C GLY A 81 8.77 -4.06 14.36
N LEU A 82 7.95 -4.90 13.74
CA LEU A 82 7.81 -4.97 12.29
C LEU A 82 7.23 -3.68 11.70
N ARG A 83 6.23 -3.09 12.36
CA ARG A 83 5.66 -1.78 12.00
C ARG A 83 6.65 -0.63 12.19
N ALA A 84 7.46 -0.69 13.23
CA ALA A 84 8.47 0.34 13.53
C ALA A 84 9.67 0.26 12.58
N ALA A 85 10.16 -0.95 12.26
CA ALA A 85 11.27 -1.16 11.34
C ALA A 85 10.94 -0.77 9.88
N ALA A 86 9.67 -0.89 9.47
CA ALA A 86 9.19 -0.42 8.17
C ALA A 86 9.21 1.12 8.03
N ARG A 87 9.36 1.88 9.12
CA ARG A 87 9.49 3.35 9.08
C ARG A 87 10.92 3.73 8.71
N ARG A 88 11.08 4.56 7.69
CA ARG A 88 12.40 5.07 7.25
C ARG A 88 13.06 5.86 8.39
N PRO A 89 14.38 5.78 8.60
CA PRO A 89 15.06 6.70 9.50
C PRO A 89 14.97 8.12 8.93
N THR A 90 14.65 9.09 9.78
CA THR A 90 14.64 10.51 9.40
C THR A 90 16.06 10.91 9.01
N ASN A 91 16.34 11.04 7.71
CA ASN A 91 17.62 11.50 7.22
C ASN A 91 17.74 13.01 7.46
N LEU A 92 18.54 13.40 8.45
CA LEU A 92 18.77 14.80 8.84
C LEU A 92 19.79 15.53 7.94
N ALA A 93 20.36 14.87 6.93
CA ALA A 93 21.36 15.45 6.02
C ALA A 93 20.78 16.03 4.71
N LYS A 94 19.45 16.13 4.57
CA LYS A 94 18.80 16.86 3.48
C LYS A 94 17.84 17.90 4.04
N PRO A 95 18.11 19.20 3.89
CA PRO A 95 17.05 20.19 4.05
C PRO A 95 16.01 19.97 2.92
N PRO A 96 14.71 20.13 3.18
CA PRO A 96 13.71 19.89 2.17
C PRO A 96 13.68 21.07 1.19
N CYS A 97 14.35 20.94 0.04
CA CYS A 97 14.18 21.85 -1.08
C CYS A 97 13.61 21.12 -2.33
N CYS A 98 12.51 21.67 -2.81
CA CYS A 98 11.65 21.35 -3.96
C CYS A 98 12.40 21.10 -5.30
N ARG A 99 12.10 20.00 -6.03
CA ARG A 99 11.22 19.85 -7.27
C ARG A 99 12.03 19.82 -8.61
N PRO A 100 11.52 19.44 -9.84
CA PRO A 100 10.10 19.30 -10.29
C PRO A 100 9.70 18.18 -11.31
N ARG A 101 8.37 17.92 -11.38
CA ARG A 101 7.47 17.62 -12.53
C ARG A 101 6.38 16.67 -11.99
N ILE A 102 5.09 16.98 -11.83
CA ILE A 102 4.13 17.95 -12.36
C ILE A 102 3.39 18.57 -11.15
N TRP A 103 2.45 19.51 -11.36
CA TRP A 103 1.70 20.33 -10.38
C TRP A 103 2.37 21.65 -9.97
N LYS A 104 2.08 22.71 -10.73
CA LYS A 104 2.10 24.09 -10.24
C LYS A 104 0.65 24.57 -10.14
N LEU A 105 0.22 24.93 -8.93
CA LEU A 105 -0.43 26.21 -8.58
C LEU A 105 -0.30 26.40 -7.04
N PRO A 106 -0.43 27.62 -6.47
CA PRO A 106 0.66 28.27 -5.74
C PRO A 106 0.37 28.48 -4.24
N CYS A 107 1.22 27.95 -3.35
CA CYS A 107 1.09 28.09 -1.88
C CYS A 107 1.96 29.21 -1.26
N MET A 108 1.88 30.44 -1.78
CA MET A 108 2.57 31.57 -1.13
C MET A 108 1.65 32.74 -0.82
N ILE A 109 0.70 32.55 0.11
CA ILE A 109 0.34 33.55 1.14
C ILE A 109 -0.05 32.79 2.42
N ALA A 110 0.26 33.38 3.58
CA ALA A 110 -0.18 33.06 4.95
C ALA A 110 0.66 32.08 5.79
N LYS A 111 1.90 32.49 6.12
CA LYS A 111 2.37 32.40 7.52
C LYS A 111 1.79 33.59 8.29
N ARG A 112 0.64 33.41 8.96
CA ARG A 112 0.20 34.23 10.10
C ARG A 112 -0.97 33.54 10.82
N SER A 113 -0.87 33.50 12.16
CA SER A 113 -1.92 33.19 13.14
C SER A 113 -2.71 31.88 13.00
N TRP A 114 -2.12 30.76 13.43
CA TRP A 114 -2.89 29.60 13.89
C TRP A 114 -3.12 29.74 15.40
N GLN A 115 -4.09 30.57 15.79
CA GLN A 115 -4.48 30.73 17.17
C GLN A 115 -5.99 30.95 17.28
N LYS A 116 -6.65 29.98 17.92
CA LYS A 116 -8.07 29.88 18.31
C LYS A 116 -9.10 29.58 17.20
N SER A 117 -9.79 28.46 17.40
CA SER A 117 -11.16 28.08 17.01
C SER A 117 -11.72 28.57 15.66
N GLN A 118 -11.92 27.65 14.72
CA GLN A 118 -13.25 27.23 14.24
C GLN A 118 -13.11 26.23 13.07
N VAL A 119 -14.13 25.37 12.92
CA VAL A 119 -14.49 24.73 11.64
C VAL A 119 -14.58 25.82 10.56
N HIS A 120 -14.34 25.52 9.27
CA HIS A 120 -14.33 26.55 8.22
C HIS A 120 -15.49 27.55 8.45
N PRO A 121 -15.22 28.86 8.64
CA PRO A 121 -16.22 29.80 9.14
C PRO A 121 -17.48 29.88 8.27
N ASP A 122 -17.35 29.53 6.99
CA ASP A 122 -18.44 29.49 6.02
C ASP A 122 -18.95 28.07 5.69
N LEU A 123 -18.67 27.05 6.52
CA LEU A 123 -19.27 25.72 6.35
C LEU A 123 -20.75 25.78 6.73
N GLN A 124 -21.61 25.49 5.75
CA GLN A 124 -23.07 25.47 5.94
C GLN A 124 -23.62 24.05 5.77
N ASP A 125 -24.67 23.74 6.53
CA ASP A 125 -25.46 22.50 6.40
C ASP A 125 -26.63 22.66 5.41
N ALA A 126 -26.85 23.87 4.91
CA ALA A 126 -27.81 24.23 3.87
C ALA A 126 -27.11 24.69 2.58
N ALA A 127 -27.75 24.46 1.43
CA ALA A 127 -27.20 24.80 0.13
C ALA A 127 -26.88 26.29 -0.01
N LEU A 128 -25.74 26.64 -0.61
CA LEU A 128 -25.38 28.04 -0.81
C LEU A 128 -26.24 28.66 -1.94
N PRO A 129 -26.82 29.86 -1.73
CA PRO A 129 -27.68 30.52 -2.72
C PRO A 129 -26.92 30.97 -3.99
N ASN A 130 -25.59 31.07 -3.91
CA ASN A 130 -24.69 31.44 -5.00
C ASN A 130 -23.56 30.39 -5.15
N SER A 131 -23.97 29.12 -5.23
CA SER A 131 -23.07 28.02 -5.54
C SER A 131 -22.57 28.12 -6.98
N GLU A 132 -21.25 28.13 -7.17
CA GLU A 132 -20.65 27.99 -8.50
C GLU A 132 -20.61 26.53 -8.95
N LEU A 133 -20.61 25.61 -7.98
CA LEU A 133 -20.53 24.18 -8.14
C LEU A 133 -21.59 23.51 -7.29
N VAL A 134 -22.35 22.62 -7.91
CA VAL A 134 -23.31 21.76 -7.23
C VAL A 134 -22.96 20.33 -7.57
N TRP A 135 -22.45 19.61 -6.58
CA TRP A 135 -21.91 18.25 -6.73
C TRP A 135 -22.61 17.27 -5.80
N TYR A 136 -22.67 16.02 -6.23
CA TYR A 136 -23.22 14.91 -5.47
C TYR A 136 -22.13 13.86 -5.31
N THR A 137 -22.01 13.30 -4.11
CA THR A 137 -20.97 12.33 -3.75
C THR A 137 -21.59 11.10 -3.14
N ASP A 138 -21.06 9.94 -3.52
CA ASP A 138 -21.52 8.64 -3.04
C ASP A 138 -20.35 7.63 -3.01
N GLY A 139 -20.39 6.69 -2.06
CA GLY A 139 -19.45 5.61 -1.89
C GLY A 139 -20.13 4.24 -1.76
N SER A 140 -20.10 3.44 -2.82
CA SER A 140 -20.70 2.11 -2.84
C SER A 140 -19.72 1.01 -2.41
N SER A 141 -20.18 0.03 -1.62
CA SER A 141 -19.40 -1.12 -1.16
C SER A 141 -20.30 -2.36 -1.06
N PHE A 142 -20.02 -3.37 -1.87
CA PHE A 142 -20.83 -4.61 -1.94
C PHE A 142 -20.03 -5.79 -2.49
N VAL A 143 -20.55 -7.00 -2.34
CA VAL A 143 -19.89 -8.23 -2.78
C VAL A 143 -20.63 -8.77 -4.01
N ILE A 144 -19.89 -9.01 -5.10
CA ILE A 144 -20.39 -9.71 -6.29
C ILE A 144 -19.51 -10.93 -6.52
N ASP A 145 -20.09 -12.11 -6.67
CA ASP A 145 -19.38 -13.38 -6.92
C ASP A 145 -18.24 -13.67 -5.92
N GLY A 146 -18.45 -13.32 -4.64
CA GLY A 146 -17.46 -13.48 -3.59
C GLY A 146 -16.32 -12.44 -3.60
N VAL A 147 -16.32 -11.51 -4.55
CA VAL A 147 -15.35 -10.41 -4.64
C VAL A 147 -15.95 -9.14 -4.05
N HIS A 148 -15.27 -8.56 -3.05
CA HIS A 148 -15.66 -7.29 -2.47
C HIS A 148 -15.28 -6.14 -3.41
N ARG A 149 -16.30 -5.43 -3.91
CA ARG A 149 -16.19 -4.30 -4.83
C ARG A 149 -16.54 -3.01 -4.12
N VAL A 150 -15.74 -1.98 -4.35
CA VAL A 150 -15.92 -0.69 -3.69
C VAL A 150 -15.66 0.41 -4.71
N GLY A 151 -16.52 1.42 -4.75
CA GLY A 151 -16.45 2.55 -5.65
C GLY A 151 -16.74 3.84 -4.91
N ALA A 152 -16.18 4.95 -5.40
CA ALA A 152 -16.47 6.29 -4.92
C ALA A 152 -16.57 7.23 -6.11
N VAL A 153 -17.45 8.22 -6.03
CA VAL A 153 -17.75 9.12 -7.15
C VAL A 153 -18.07 10.53 -6.71
N VAL A 154 -17.82 11.48 -7.61
CA VAL A 154 -18.32 12.85 -7.58
C VAL A 154 -19.00 13.11 -8.93
N VAL A 155 -20.28 13.46 -8.90
CA VAL A 155 -21.05 13.84 -10.10
C VAL A 155 -21.52 15.28 -9.98
N ASP A 156 -21.73 15.95 -11.10
CA ASP A 156 -22.33 17.28 -11.13
C ASP A 156 -23.86 17.25 -11.19
N GLN A 157 -24.48 18.43 -11.10
CA GLN A 157 -25.93 18.60 -11.22
C GLN A 157 -26.52 18.13 -12.57
N GLY A 158 -25.70 18.05 -13.62
CA GLY A 158 -26.11 17.51 -14.91
C GLY A 158 -25.92 16.00 -15.05
N GLY A 159 -25.41 15.32 -14.01
CA GLY A 159 -25.10 13.90 -14.03
C GLY A 159 -23.75 13.54 -14.65
N SER A 160 -22.92 14.52 -14.98
CA SER A 160 -21.58 14.28 -15.51
C SER A 160 -20.64 13.86 -14.39
N ILE A 161 -19.85 12.81 -14.63
CA ILE A 161 -18.86 12.32 -13.67
C ILE A 161 -17.68 13.29 -13.63
N ILE A 162 -17.54 14.00 -12.52
CA ILE A 162 -16.39 14.87 -12.23
C ILE A 162 -15.18 14.03 -11.80
N TRP A 163 -15.45 12.97 -11.03
CA TRP A 163 -14.44 12.03 -10.59
C TRP A 163 -15.07 10.69 -10.25
N SER A 164 -14.39 9.60 -10.56
CA SER A 164 -14.75 8.28 -10.06
C SER A 164 -13.49 7.48 -9.79
N ALA A 165 -13.54 6.59 -8.81
CA ALA A 165 -12.51 5.61 -8.58
C ALA A 165 -13.08 4.31 -8.05
N SER A 166 -12.44 3.22 -8.46
CA SER A 166 -12.62 1.94 -7.83
C SER A 166 -11.60 1.78 -6.69
N LEU A 167 -12.07 1.42 -5.51
CA LEU A 167 -11.28 1.35 -4.29
C LEU A 167 -10.87 -0.09 -3.97
N SER A 168 -9.81 -0.25 -3.18
CA SER A 168 -9.28 -1.58 -2.84
C SER A 168 -10.33 -2.46 -2.15
N PRO A 169 -10.41 -3.76 -2.49
CA PRO A 169 -11.24 -4.72 -1.77
C PRO A 169 -10.94 -4.68 -0.27
N GLY A 170 -11.98 -4.60 0.56
CA GLY A 170 -11.86 -4.47 2.02
C GLY A 170 -12.09 -3.05 2.55
N THR A 171 -12.23 -2.06 1.67
CA THR A 171 -12.64 -0.71 2.06
C THR A 171 -14.11 -0.71 2.51
N SER A 172 -14.44 -0.09 3.64
CA SER A 172 -15.84 -0.01 4.10
C SER A 172 -16.63 1.05 3.33
N ALA A 173 -17.95 0.89 3.23
CA ALA A 173 -18.87 1.90 2.68
C ALA A 173 -18.60 3.30 3.27
N GLN A 174 -18.55 3.40 4.60
CA GLN A 174 -18.26 4.67 5.30
C GLN A 174 -16.94 5.32 4.88
N LYS A 175 -15.92 4.51 4.56
CA LYS A 175 -14.63 5.02 4.10
C LYS A 175 -14.70 5.48 2.64
N ALA A 176 -15.44 4.77 1.79
CA ALA A 176 -15.69 5.18 0.41
C ALA A 176 -16.42 6.54 0.36
N GLU A 177 -17.44 6.72 1.20
CA GLU A 177 -18.16 7.99 1.36
C GLU A 177 -17.24 9.16 1.74
N LEU A 178 -16.36 8.95 2.72
CA LEU A 178 -15.38 9.97 3.11
C LEU A 178 -14.42 10.29 1.96
N ILE A 179 -13.98 9.29 1.20
CA ILE A 179 -13.10 9.49 0.04
C ILE A 179 -13.81 10.31 -1.04
N ALA A 180 -15.06 9.97 -1.38
CA ALA A 180 -15.88 10.71 -2.34
C ALA A 180 -16.00 12.20 -1.95
N LEU A 181 -16.35 12.46 -0.69
CA LEU A 181 -16.50 13.81 -0.16
C LEU A 181 -15.18 14.59 -0.16
N VAL A 182 -14.07 13.95 0.24
CA VAL A 182 -12.73 14.57 0.19
C VAL A 182 -12.36 14.96 -1.24
N GLU A 183 -12.55 14.08 -2.21
CA GLU A 183 -12.17 14.32 -3.60
C GLU A 183 -13.00 15.44 -4.23
N ALA A 184 -14.27 15.58 -3.82
CA ALA A 184 -15.10 16.73 -4.17
C ALA A 184 -14.52 18.02 -3.58
N LEU A 185 -14.26 18.08 -2.28
CA LEU A 185 -13.77 19.29 -1.63
C LEU A 185 -12.40 19.77 -2.15
N GLU A 186 -11.48 18.84 -2.40
CA GLU A 186 -10.16 19.17 -2.97
C GLU A 186 -10.27 19.73 -4.40
N ARG A 187 -11.22 19.24 -5.22
CA ARG A 187 -11.45 19.74 -6.58
C ARG A 187 -12.17 21.09 -6.62
N ALA A 188 -12.87 21.44 -5.56
CA ALA A 188 -13.54 22.72 -5.43
C ALA A 188 -12.62 23.83 -4.88
N GLU A 189 -11.30 23.63 -4.87
CA GLU A 189 -10.32 24.60 -4.37
C GLU A 189 -10.57 26.01 -4.93
N GLY A 190 -10.72 26.99 -4.03
CA GLY A 190 -10.95 28.39 -4.37
C GLY A 190 -12.34 28.74 -4.91
N ARG A 191 -13.27 27.79 -5.02
CA ARG A 191 -14.62 27.98 -5.57
C ARG A 191 -15.70 27.89 -4.49
N ARG A 192 -16.92 28.32 -4.82
CA ARG A 192 -18.11 28.17 -3.97
C ARG A 192 -18.84 26.88 -4.33
N VAL A 193 -18.84 25.89 -3.44
CA VAL A 193 -19.40 24.57 -3.72
C VAL A 193 -20.50 24.19 -2.73
N THR A 194 -21.58 23.59 -3.24
CA THR A 194 -22.53 22.82 -2.45
C THR A 194 -22.36 21.35 -2.82
N VAL A 195 -22.00 20.53 -1.83
CA VAL A 195 -21.85 19.08 -1.98
C VAL A 195 -23.01 18.39 -1.27
N TYR A 196 -23.75 17.57 -1.99
CA TYR A 196 -24.80 16.72 -1.46
C TYR A 196 -24.25 15.31 -1.21
N THR A 197 -24.56 14.75 -0.05
CA THR A 197 -24.18 13.39 0.35
C THR A 197 -25.33 12.75 1.09
N ASP A 198 -25.57 11.45 0.88
CA ASP A 198 -26.52 10.67 1.67
C ASP A 198 -25.90 9.98 2.88
N SER A 199 -24.58 10.07 3.00
CA SER A 199 -23.84 9.53 4.14
C SER A 199 -23.98 10.42 5.36
N ARG A 200 -24.87 10.02 6.26
CA ARG A 200 -25.01 10.63 7.60
C ARG A 200 -23.68 10.62 8.38
N TYR A 201 -22.83 9.63 8.13
CA TYR A 201 -21.49 9.53 8.73
C TYR A 201 -20.53 10.60 8.18
N ALA A 202 -20.48 10.79 6.86
CA ALA A 202 -19.64 11.83 6.26
C ALA A 202 -20.11 13.23 6.68
N PHE A 203 -21.42 13.49 6.63
CA PHE A 203 -22.03 14.72 7.10
C PHE A 203 -21.71 15.01 8.57
N GLY A 204 -21.90 14.03 9.47
CA GLY A 204 -21.61 14.17 10.89
C GLY A 204 -20.12 14.38 11.18
N THR A 205 -19.23 13.76 10.41
CA THR A 205 -17.78 13.93 10.55
C THR A 205 -17.36 15.38 10.27
N VAL A 206 -17.92 15.98 9.22
CA VAL A 206 -17.63 17.36 8.82
C VAL A 206 -18.22 18.39 9.80
N HIS A 207 -19.48 18.24 10.21
CA HIS A 207 -20.19 19.25 11.00
C HIS A 207 -20.03 19.08 12.52
N VAL A 208 -20.09 17.85 13.02
CA VAL A 208 -20.15 17.59 14.48
C VAL A 208 -18.76 17.37 15.06
N HIS A 209 -17.84 16.77 14.30
CA HIS A 209 -16.65 16.18 14.89
C HIS A 209 -15.30 16.83 14.53
N GLY A 210 -15.26 17.87 13.70
CA GLY A 210 -14.00 18.53 13.35
C GLY A 210 -13.25 19.14 14.54
N ALA A 211 -13.98 19.80 15.46
CA ALA A 211 -13.42 20.33 16.70
C ALA A 211 -13.18 19.22 17.74
N ILE A 212 -14.17 18.34 17.93
CA ILE A 212 -14.15 17.28 18.97
C ILE A 212 -13.03 16.26 18.72
N TYR A 213 -12.82 15.83 17.47
CA TYR A 213 -11.74 14.88 17.17
C TYR A 213 -10.36 15.50 17.36
N ARG A 214 -10.19 16.79 17.06
CA ARG A 214 -8.90 17.47 17.27
C ARG A 214 -8.61 17.66 18.76
N GLU A 215 -9.62 17.98 19.56
CA GLU A 215 -9.52 18.17 21.02
C GLU A 215 -9.28 16.85 21.78
N ARG A 216 -9.89 15.75 21.33
CA ARG A 216 -9.74 14.42 21.94
C ARG A 216 -8.59 13.59 21.38
N GLY A 217 -7.71 14.17 20.56
CA GLY A 217 -6.59 13.45 19.95
C GLY A 217 -7.01 12.31 19.01
N PHE A 218 -8.19 12.43 18.39
CA PHE A 218 -8.84 11.46 17.51
C PHE A 218 -9.14 10.10 18.16
N VAL A 219 -9.42 10.14 19.46
CA VAL A 219 -9.86 8.99 20.25
C VAL A 219 -11.38 9.10 20.48
N THR A 220 -12.10 7.99 20.32
CA THR A 220 -13.54 7.92 20.63
C THR A 220 -13.77 8.08 22.13
N ALA A 221 -15.01 8.34 22.56
CA ALA A 221 -15.36 8.40 23.99
C ALA A 221 -15.01 7.11 24.77
N GLU A 222 -14.87 5.99 24.06
CA GLU A 222 -14.49 4.67 24.59
C GLU A 222 -12.97 4.45 24.66
N GLY A 223 -12.15 5.46 24.33
CA GLY A 223 -10.69 5.34 24.39
C GLY A 223 -10.04 4.64 23.18
N LYS A 224 -10.79 4.33 22.12
CA LYS A 224 -10.28 3.68 20.91
C LYS A 224 -9.93 4.70 19.83
N VAL A 225 -8.84 4.48 19.11
CA VAL A 225 -8.46 5.29 17.94
C VAL A 225 -9.53 5.15 16.86
N LEU A 226 -9.92 6.27 16.25
CA LEU A 226 -10.89 6.29 15.15
C LEU A 226 -10.40 5.41 13.97
N ARG A 227 -11.21 4.45 13.51
CA ARG A 227 -10.80 3.45 12.49
C ARG A 227 -10.33 4.07 11.17
N ASN A 228 -10.96 5.17 10.75
CA ASN A 228 -10.68 5.86 9.48
C ASN A 228 -9.92 7.18 9.70
N LEU A 229 -8.99 7.20 10.67
CA LEU A 229 -8.26 8.40 11.06
C LEU A 229 -7.60 9.16 9.89
N PRO A 230 -6.87 8.50 8.95
CA PRO A 230 -6.23 9.21 7.85
C PRO A 230 -7.23 9.93 6.95
N GLU A 231 -8.37 9.30 6.65
CA GLU A 231 -9.40 9.88 5.79
C GLU A 231 -10.11 11.05 6.48
N VAL A 232 -10.37 10.95 7.79
CA VAL A 232 -10.95 12.05 8.56
C VAL A 232 -9.98 13.24 8.65
N GLN A 233 -8.68 13.00 8.83
CA GLN A 233 -7.69 14.08 8.81
C GLN A 233 -7.64 14.77 7.44
N ARG A 234 -7.64 13.99 6.36
CA ARG A 234 -7.67 14.51 4.99
C ARG A 234 -8.94 15.32 4.73
N LEU A 235 -10.10 14.85 5.19
CA LEU A 235 -11.37 15.57 5.11
C LEU A 235 -11.31 16.93 5.82
N LEU A 236 -10.78 16.99 7.04
CA LEU A 236 -10.67 18.25 7.79
C LEU A 236 -9.73 19.27 7.12
N MET A 237 -8.75 18.80 6.35
CA MET A 237 -7.90 19.66 5.53
C MET A 237 -8.64 20.09 4.25
N ALA A 238 -9.31 19.16 3.57
CA ALA A 238 -10.02 19.40 2.32
C ALA A 238 -11.18 20.39 2.47
N VAL A 239 -11.91 20.38 3.60
CA VAL A 239 -12.98 21.33 3.90
C VAL A 239 -12.50 22.79 3.87
N GLN A 240 -11.20 23.05 4.04
CA GLN A 240 -10.63 24.40 4.01
C GLN A 240 -10.21 24.87 2.60
N MET A 241 -10.29 24.00 1.59
CA MET A 241 -9.82 24.29 0.24
C MET A 241 -10.81 25.16 -0.57
N PRO A 242 -12.14 24.93 -0.52
CA PRO A 242 -13.10 25.80 -1.21
C PRO A 242 -13.15 27.19 -0.61
N ARG A 243 -13.53 28.19 -1.41
CA ARG A 243 -13.75 29.56 -0.93
C ARG A 243 -14.98 29.66 -0.03
N ALA A 244 -16.02 28.88 -0.34
CA ALA A 244 -17.19 28.70 0.51
C ALA A 244 -17.75 27.30 0.25
N VAL A 245 -18.21 26.63 1.31
CA VAL A 245 -18.59 25.22 1.23
C VAL A 245 -19.90 25.00 1.98
N ALA A 246 -20.87 24.36 1.32
CA ALA A 246 -21.98 23.72 1.99
C ALA A 246 -21.88 22.20 1.80
N VAL A 247 -22.05 21.44 2.87
CA VAL A 247 -22.19 19.98 2.79
C VAL A 247 -23.58 19.63 3.29
N VAL A 248 -24.46 19.23 2.39
CA VAL A 248 -25.88 19.03 2.69
C VAL A 248 -26.17 17.53 2.72
N HIS A 249 -26.79 17.07 3.81
CA HIS A 249 -27.23 15.69 3.91
C HIS A 249 -28.59 15.50 3.21
N VAL A 250 -28.62 14.60 2.22
CA VAL A 250 -29.85 14.18 1.55
C VAL A 250 -30.21 12.78 2.05
N PRO A 251 -31.41 12.52 2.58
CA PRO A 251 -31.79 11.14 2.92
C PRO A 251 -31.62 10.21 1.71
N GLY A 252 -30.95 9.08 1.92
CA GLY A 252 -30.81 8.06 0.89
C GLY A 252 -32.16 7.46 0.47
N HIS A 253 -32.23 6.92 -0.74
CA HIS A 253 -33.40 6.20 -1.29
C HIS A 253 -34.71 7.03 -1.32
N GLN A 254 -34.65 8.28 -1.76
CA GLN A 254 -35.87 9.09 -1.95
C GLN A 254 -36.59 8.77 -3.27
N SER A 255 -37.89 8.50 -3.17
CA SER A 255 -38.80 8.37 -4.33
C SER A 255 -39.22 9.73 -4.91
N ALA A 256 -38.84 10.83 -4.26
CA ALA A 256 -39.17 12.18 -4.70
C ALA A 256 -38.41 12.55 -5.99
N ARG A 257 -39.03 13.37 -6.83
CA ARG A 257 -38.44 13.92 -8.07
C ARG A 257 -37.87 15.32 -7.84
N THR A 258 -37.23 15.54 -6.70
CA THR A 258 -36.49 16.79 -6.49
C THR A 258 -35.12 16.71 -7.18
N PRO A 259 -34.52 17.85 -7.56
CA PRO A 259 -33.18 17.87 -8.16
C PRO A 259 -32.14 17.18 -7.28
N GLU A 260 -32.27 17.30 -5.96
CA GLU A 260 -31.37 16.68 -4.99
C GLU A 260 -31.49 15.16 -4.98
N ALA A 261 -32.71 14.63 -5.01
CA ALA A 261 -32.96 13.20 -5.05
C ALA A 261 -32.51 12.57 -6.39
N GLU A 262 -32.66 13.31 -7.50
CA GLU A 262 -32.18 12.87 -8.80
C GLU A 262 -30.65 12.83 -8.87
N GLY A 263 -29.96 13.90 -8.43
CA GLY A 263 -28.50 13.91 -8.36
C GLY A 263 -27.94 12.82 -7.43
N ASN A 264 -28.61 12.53 -6.32
CA ASN A 264 -28.22 11.43 -5.43
C ASN A 264 -28.36 10.06 -6.11
N ARG A 265 -29.46 9.82 -6.86
CA ARG A 265 -29.62 8.56 -7.62
C ARG A 265 -28.53 8.39 -8.67
N GLN A 266 -28.16 9.47 -9.34
CA GLN A 266 -27.08 9.45 -10.33
C GLN A 266 -25.73 9.16 -9.68
N ALA A 267 -25.46 9.72 -8.50
CA ALA A 267 -24.26 9.42 -7.74
C ALA A 267 -24.22 7.95 -7.29
N ASP A 268 -25.30 7.40 -6.72
CA ASP A 268 -25.40 6.00 -6.29
C ASP A 268 -25.16 5.02 -7.46
N GLU A 269 -25.79 5.26 -8.60
CA GLU A 269 -25.59 4.43 -9.80
C GLU A 269 -24.14 4.54 -10.31
N ALA A 270 -23.59 5.76 -10.39
CA ALA A 270 -22.22 5.95 -10.83
C ALA A 270 -21.20 5.33 -9.86
N ALA A 271 -21.47 5.34 -8.55
CA ALA A 271 -20.64 4.69 -7.53
C ALA A 271 -20.66 3.16 -7.68
N LYS A 272 -21.82 2.57 -7.97
CA LYS A 272 -21.95 1.12 -8.27
C LYS A 272 -21.18 0.74 -9.53
N ILE A 273 -21.31 1.54 -10.60
CA ILE A 273 -20.55 1.34 -11.84
C ILE A 273 -19.04 1.44 -11.54
N ALA A 274 -18.60 2.43 -10.78
CA ALA A 274 -17.19 2.58 -10.39
C ALA A 274 -16.69 1.43 -9.51
N ALA A 275 -17.53 0.86 -8.64
CA ALA A 275 -17.20 -0.32 -7.84
C ALA A 275 -16.97 -1.54 -8.73
N VAL A 276 -17.81 -1.73 -9.74
CA VAL A 276 -17.74 -2.86 -10.68
C VAL A 276 -16.61 -2.68 -11.71
N ALA A 277 -16.25 -1.43 -12.04
CA ALA A 277 -15.20 -1.12 -13.01
C ALA A 277 -13.84 -1.75 -12.65
N SER A 278 -13.57 -2.10 -11.38
CA SER A 278 -12.48 -3.02 -11.03
C SER A 278 -12.84 -4.48 -11.25
N SER A 279 -12.81 -4.86 -12.51
CA SER A 279 -12.09 -6.09 -12.91
C SER A 279 -10.88 -5.78 -13.81
N ALA A 280 -10.45 -4.52 -13.89
CA ALA A 280 -9.42 -4.08 -14.86
C ALA A 280 -8.28 -3.22 -14.28
N LEU A 281 -8.16 -3.09 -12.95
CA LEU A 281 -7.03 -2.37 -12.31
C LEU A 281 -6.29 -3.21 -11.26
N ALA A 282 -6.18 -4.52 -11.53
CA ALA A 282 -4.96 -5.23 -11.18
C ALA A 282 -3.86 -4.73 -12.13
N LEU A 283 -3.05 -3.78 -11.69
CA LEU A 283 -1.84 -3.29 -12.37
C LEU A 283 -2.06 -2.74 -13.79
N THR A 284 -2.57 -1.51 -13.94
CA THR A 284 -2.11 -0.69 -15.09
C THR A 284 -0.76 -0.05 -14.76
N LEU A 285 0.26 -0.89 -14.60
CA LEU A 285 1.44 -0.61 -15.41
C LEU A 285 0.98 -0.75 -16.86
N PRO A 286 1.40 0.08 -17.82
CA PRO A 286 1.18 -0.28 -19.21
C PRO A 286 1.67 -1.72 -19.33
N THR A 287 0.77 -2.64 -19.68
CA THR A 287 1.20 -3.98 -20.06
C THR A 287 2.28 -3.70 -21.09
N PRO A 288 3.56 -4.03 -20.85
CA PRO A 288 4.50 -3.99 -21.94
C PRO A 288 3.88 -4.95 -22.92
N GLU A 289 3.33 -4.41 -24.04
CA GLU A 289 2.95 -5.24 -25.14
C GLU A 289 4.21 -6.03 -25.43
N LEU A 290 4.19 -7.31 -25.08
CA LEU A 290 5.25 -8.21 -25.46
C LEU A 290 5.31 -8.05 -26.97
N PRO A 291 6.44 -7.57 -27.53
CA PRO A 291 6.53 -7.38 -28.97
C PRO A 291 6.07 -8.69 -29.60
N ARG A 292 5.09 -8.60 -30.52
CA ARG A 292 4.66 -9.77 -31.28
C ARG A 292 5.92 -10.43 -31.80
N LEU A 293 6.12 -11.71 -31.45
CA LEU A 293 7.32 -12.43 -31.85
C LEU A 293 7.49 -12.25 -33.37
N PRO A 294 8.71 -11.94 -33.84
CA PRO A 294 8.93 -11.78 -35.27
C PRO A 294 8.50 -13.08 -35.99
N PRO A 295 8.04 -12.99 -37.24
CA PRO A 295 7.55 -14.17 -37.98
C PRO A 295 8.63 -15.25 -38.17
N ARG A 296 9.91 -14.88 -38.03
CA ARG A 296 11.05 -15.80 -38.00
C ARG A 296 12.04 -15.38 -36.90
N PRO A 297 12.69 -16.33 -36.23
CA PRO A 297 13.75 -16.03 -35.28
C PRO A 297 15.05 -15.67 -36.00
N ASP A 298 15.79 -14.71 -35.44
CA ASP A 298 17.13 -14.33 -35.90
C ASP A 298 18.18 -14.95 -34.96
N TYR A 299 18.46 -16.24 -35.13
CA TYR A 299 19.45 -16.95 -34.32
C TYR A 299 20.86 -16.64 -34.80
N THR A 300 21.71 -16.21 -33.89
CA THR A 300 23.14 -16.08 -34.16
C THR A 300 23.80 -17.47 -34.22
N PRO A 301 25.00 -17.59 -34.84
CA PRO A 301 25.77 -18.84 -34.80
C PRO A 301 26.11 -19.32 -33.38
N GLU A 302 26.13 -18.42 -32.39
CA GLU A 302 26.27 -18.76 -30.97
C GLU A 302 24.99 -19.39 -30.41
N ASP A 303 23.82 -18.84 -30.75
CA ASP A 303 22.52 -19.40 -30.36
C ASP A 303 22.35 -20.81 -30.93
N LEU A 304 22.69 -21.02 -32.20
CA LEU A 304 22.58 -22.32 -32.86
C LEU A 304 23.51 -23.38 -32.25
N ARG A 305 24.75 -23.02 -31.92
CA ARG A 305 25.68 -23.91 -31.20
C ARG A 305 25.15 -24.28 -29.81
N TRP A 306 24.55 -23.31 -29.12
CA TRP A 306 23.93 -23.56 -27.82
C TRP A 306 22.72 -24.49 -27.96
N ILE A 307 21.84 -24.28 -28.95
CA ILE A 307 20.68 -25.15 -29.25
C ILE A 307 21.14 -26.59 -29.55
N GLN A 308 22.18 -26.75 -30.38
CA GLN A 308 22.74 -28.06 -30.71
C GLN A 308 23.28 -28.79 -29.48
N SER A 309 23.94 -28.08 -28.55
CA SER A 309 24.46 -28.68 -27.31
C SER A 309 23.37 -29.15 -26.34
N HIS A 310 22.14 -28.63 -26.45
CA HIS A 310 21.01 -28.95 -25.57
C HIS A 310 20.07 -30.03 -26.15
N HIS A 311 20.53 -30.80 -27.15
CA HIS A 311 19.79 -31.92 -27.76
C HIS A 311 18.36 -31.57 -28.20
N CYS A 312 18.18 -30.38 -28.78
CA CYS A 312 16.87 -29.88 -29.19
C CYS A 312 16.42 -30.46 -30.55
N PRO A 313 15.13 -30.77 -30.74
CA PRO A 313 14.56 -31.15 -32.03
C PRO A 313 14.81 -30.14 -33.16
N GLU A 314 14.67 -30.61 -34.40
CA GLU A 314 14.73 -29.77 -35.60
C GLU A 314 13.74 -28.59 -35.51
N SER A 315 14.08 -27.47 -36.15
CA SER A 315 13.25 -26.27 -36.16
C SER A 315 11.88 -26.54 -36.77
N ASP A 316 10.85 -25.84 -36.29
CA ASP A 316 9.54 -25.87 -36.93
C ASP A 316 9.54 -25.23 -38.34
N GLN A 317 8.40 -25.28 -39.03
CA GLN A 317 8.22 -24.69 -40.37
C GLN A 317 8.51 -23.17 -40.44
N GLN A 318 8.61 -22.51 -39.28
CA GLN A 318 8.85 -21.08 -39.13
C GLN A 318 10.27 -20.79 -38.60
N GLY A 319 11.09 -21.82 -38.41
CA GLY A 319 12.48 -21.74 -37.99
C GLY A 319 12.69 -21.70 -36.48
N TRP A 320 11.65 -21.85 -35.64
CA TRP A 320 11.79 -21.83 -34.18
C TRP A 320 12.21 -23.17 -33.61
N HIS A 321 13.11 -23.15 -32.65
CA HIS A 321 13.52 -24.33 -31.90
C HIS A 321 12.78 -24.42 -30.57
N ARG A 322 12.48 -25.66 -30.15
CA ARG A 322 11.96 -26.00 -28.84
C ARG A 322 12.90 -26.99 -28.16
N ASP A 323 12.94 -27.01 -26.85
CA ASP A 323 13.66 -28.04 -26.12
C ASP A 323 12.83 -29.31 -25.90
N ALA A 324 13.44 -30.31 -25.24
CA ALA A 324 12.80 -31.59 -24.94
C ALA A 324 11.55 -31.46 -24.05
N GLU A 325 11.43 -30.38 -23.26
CA GLU A 325 10.28 -30.08 -22.42
C GLU A 325 9.21 -29.22 -23.13
N GLY A 326 9.42 -28.92 -24.42
CA GLY A 326 8.50 -28.14 -25.26
C GLY A 326 8.55 -26.63 -25.04
N ARG A 327 9.56 -26.12 -24.33
CA ARG A 327 9.78 -24.68 -24.11
C ARG A 327 10.34 -24.05 -25.38
N LEU A 328 9.86 -22.85 -25.72
CA LEU A 328 10.31 -22.11 -26.90
C LEU A 328 11.67 -21.49 -26.64
N ILE A 329 12.62 -21.72 -27.55
CA ILE A 329 13.96 -21.16 -27.46
C ILE A 329 14.00 -19.81 -28.19
N LEU A 330 14.22 -18.72 -27.46
CA LEU A 330 14.36 -17.39 -28.05
C LEU A 330 15.84 -17.13 -28.43
N PRO A 331 16.10 -16.34 -29.49
CA PRO A 331 17.43 -15.77 -29.71
C PRO A 331 17.88 -14.96 -28.49
N ALA A 332 19.17 -15.00 -28.14
CA ALA A 332 19.68 -14.34 -26.94
C ALA A 332 19.39 -12.83 -26.90
N GLN A 333 19.42 -12.15 -28.06
CA GLN A 333 19.10 -10.72 -28.15
C GLN A 333 17.63 -10.43 -27.84
N LEU A 334 16.72 -11.27 -28.36
CA LEU A 334 15.28 -11.14 -28.12
C LEU A 334 14.92 -11.44 -26.66
N GLY A 335 15.54 -12.47 -26.09
CA GLY A 335 15.41 -12.81 -24.67
C GLY A 335 15.91 -11.67 -23.75
N LEU A 336 17.02 -11.03 -24.11
CA LEU A 336 17.56 -9.88 -23.37
C LEU A 336 16.64 -8.66 -23.45
N PHE A 337 16.10 -8.36 -24.65
CA PHE A 337 15.14 -7.28 -24.83
C PHE A 337 13.88 -7.49 -23.98
N LEU A 338 13.33 -8.71 -24.01
CA LEU A 338 12.18 -9.11 -23.21
C LEU A 338 12.44 -8.92 -21.72
N LEU A 339 13.55 -9.45 -21.21
CA LEU A 339 13.93 -9.32 -19.81
C LEU A 339 14.14 -7.89 -19.36
N SER A 340 14.78 -7.07 -20.20
CA SER A 340 15.06 -5.67 -19.89
C SER A 340 13.75 -4.89 -19.73
N ASN A 341 12.78 -5.09 -20.61
CA ASN A 341 11.46 -4.46 -20.51
C ASN A 341 10.66 -4.97 -19.31
N LEU A 342 10.63 -6.29 -19.08
CA LEU A 342 9.96 -6.86 -17.91
C LEU A 342 10.56 -6.35 -16.61
N HIS A 343 11.89 -6.31 -16.50
CA HIS A 343 12.56 -5.81 -15.31
C HIS A 343 12.36 -4.30 -15.12
N GLN A 344 12.43 -3.49 -16.17
CA GLN A 344 12.16 -2.05 -16.07
C GLN A 344 10.72 -1.75 -15.64
N ALA A 345 9.74 -2.54 -16.11
CA ALA A 345 8.34 -2.36 -15.75
C ALA A 345 8.03 -2.79 -14.30
N THR A 346 8.76 -3.79 -13.77
CA THR A 346 8.35 -4.48 -12.54
C THR A 346 9.39 -4.49 -11.41
N HIS A 347 10.65 -4.15 -11.71
CA HIS A 347 11.82 -4.25 -10.82
C HIS A 347 11.95 -5.61 -10.11
N LEU A 348 11.44 -6.68 -10.71
CA LEU A 348 11.50 -8.01 -10.13
C LEU A 348 12.94 -8.52 -10.11
N GLY A 349 13.32 -9.11 -8.97
CA GLY A 349 14.63 -9.72 -8.78
C GLY A 349 14.77 -11.04 -9.54
N LYS A 350 16.02 -11.53 -9.64
CA LYS A 350 16.40 -12.68 -10.47
C LYS A 350 15.49 -13.90 -10.35
N LYS A 351 15.18 -14.32 -9.12
CA LYS A 351 14.35 -15.51 -8.88
C LYS A 351 12.95 -15.38 -9.50
N LYS A 352 12.31 -14.22 -9.34
CA LYS A 352 10.96 -13.97 -9.85
C LYS A 352 10.93 -13.88 -11.38
N LEU A 353 11.94 -13.26 -11.98
CA LEU A 353 12.06 -13.20 -13.44
C LEU A 353 12.26 -14.60 -14.05
N LEU A 354 13.06 -15.47 -13.42
CA LEU A 354 13.20 -16.86 -13.85
C LEU A 354 11.87 -17.61 -13.76
N THR A 355 11.14 -17.48 -12.65
CA THR A 355 9.81 -18.11 -12.50
C THR A 355 8.81 -17.66 -13.57
N ILE A 356 8.84 -16.39 -13.97
CA ILE A 356 7.99 -15.89 -15.05
C ILE A 356 8.34 -16.55 -16.38
N LEU A 357 9.63 -16.63 -16.73
CA LEU A 357 10.07 -17.31 -17.96
C LEU A 357 9.71 -18.81 -17.97
N GLU A 358 9.89 -19.49 -16.83
CA GLU A 358 9.49 -20.89 -16.65
C GLU A 358 7.99 -21.07 -16.86
N SER A 359 7.17 -20.21 -16.25
CA SER A 359 5.71 -20.24 -16.40
C SER A 359 5.25 -19.96 -17.84
N ALA A 360 5.97 -19.10 -18.55
CA ALA A 360 5.73 -18.77 -19.95
C ALA A 360 6.32 -19.81 -20.93
N ARG A 361 7.02 -20.83 -20.43
CA ARG A 361 7.74 -21.85 -21.22
C ARG A 361 8.72 -21.24 -22.23
N LEU A 362 9.47 -20.22 -21.79
CA LEU A 362 10.48 -19.53 -22.61
C LEU A 362 11.89 -19.82 -22.07
N GLN A 363 12.84 -20.02 -22.99
CA GLN A 363 14.25 -20.25 -22.65
C GLN A 363 15.17 -19.58 -23.68
N PHE A 364 16.35 -19.14 -23.25
CA PHE A 364 17.39 -18.64 -24.17
C PHE A 364 18.79 -18.73 -23.55
N PRO A 365 19.85 -18.63 -24.37
CA PRO A 365 21.23 -18.73 -23.88
C PRO A 365 21.55 -17.68 -22.80
N ARG A 366 22.32 -18.09 -21.79
CA ARG A 366 22.81 -17.22 -20.70
C ARG A 366 21.73 -16.49 -19.89
N GLN A 367 20.47 -16.93 -19.93
CA GLN A 367 19.34 -16.27 -19.25
C GLN A 367 19.61 -15.90 -17.79
N ALA A 368 20.15 -16.82 -16.97
CA ALA A 368 20.37 -16.57 -15.55
C ALA A 368 21.49 -15.55 -15.27
N ALA A 369 22.47 -15.43 -16.18
CA ALA A 369 23.54 -14.45 -16.09
C ALA A 369 23.07 -13.07 -16.55
N GLN A 370 22.32 -13.01 -17.66
CA GLN A 370 21.75 -11.77 -18.18
C GLN A 370 20.74 -11.14 -17.21
N ILE A 371 19.88 -11.94 -16.57
CA ILE A 371 18.96 -11.45 -15.53
C ILE A 371 19.73 -10.84 -14.35
N GLN A 372 20.81 -11.50 -13.94
CA GLN A 372 21.64 -11.01 -12.84
C GLN A 372 22.27 -9.67 -13.19
N GLU A 373 22.82 -9.55 -14.40
CA GLU A 373 23.43 -8.34 -14.91
C GLU A 373 22.44 -7.17 -15.01
N ILE A 374 21.22 -7.41 -15.51
CA ILE A 374 20.15 -6.39 -15.57
C ILE A 374 19.78 -5.89 -14.17
N VAL A 375 19.59 -6.81 -13.21
CA VAL A 375 19.30 -6.46 -11.82
C VAL A 375 20.48 -5.73 -11.18
N ASP A 376 21.71 -6.11 -11.56
CA ASP A 376 22.93 -5.53 -11.05
C ASP A 376 23.18 -4.10 -11.56
N GLN A 377 22.81 -3.81 -12.79
CA GLN A 377 22.93 -2.49 -13.42
C GLN A 377 21.73 -1.57 -13.10
N CYS A 378 20.63 -2.09 -12.55
CA CYS A 378 19.44 -1.31 -12.24
C CYS A 378 19.61 -0.43 -10.98
N ILE A 379 19.66 0.89 -11.16
CA ILE A 379 19.79 1.87 -10.06
C ILE A 379 18.70 1.68 -8.99
N GLY A 380 17.46 1.44 -9.39
CA GLY A 380 16.34 1.22 -8.48
C GLY A 380 16.52 -0.02 -7.59
N CYS A 381 16.97 -1.13 -8.18
CA CYS A 381 17.24 -2.36 -7.43
C CYS A 381 18.51 -2.27 -6.58
N GLN A 382 19.54 -1.55 -7.05
CA GLN A 382 20.76 -1.32 -6.25
C GLN A 382 20.49 -0.43 -5.03
N ALA A 383 19.62 0.57 -5.14
CA ALA A 383 19.24 1.43 -4.01
C ALA A 383 18.51 0.66 -2.89
N ILE A 384 17.91 -0.49 -3.20
CA ILE A 384 17.21 -1.36 -2.26
C ILE A 384 18.13 -2.50 -1.76
N LYS A 385 19.28 -2.73 -2.40
CA LYS A 385 20.22 -3.75 -1.95
C LYS A 385 20.92 -3.32 -0.66
N PRO A 386 20.90 -4.16 0.39
CA PRO A 386 21.67 -3.91 1.60
C PRO A 386 23.19 -3.86 1.31
N SER A 387 23.89 -2.87 1.85
CA SER A 387 25.30 -2.60 1.54
C SER A 387 26.23 -3.54 2.30
N LYS A 388 27.00 -4.38 1.60
CA LYS A 388 27.97 -5.33 2.19
C LYS A 388 29.28 -4.69 2.70
N LYS A 389 29.27 -3.53 3.38
CA LYS A 389 30.47 -3.00 4.08
C LYS A 389 30.07 -2.15 5.29
N GLY A 390 29.84 -2.81 6.43
CA GLY A 390 30.02 -2.19 7.74
C GLY A 390 31.50 -2.28 8.17
N PRO A 391 32.03 -1.35 8.97
CA PRO A 391 33.43 -1.36 9.40
C PRO A 391 33.75 -2.64 10.19
N GLN A 392 34.90 -3.26 9.91
CA GLN A 392 35.45 -4.29 10.78
C GLN A 392 35.69 -3.69 12.18
N HIS A 393 34.82 -4.01 13.12
CA HIS A 393 35.10 -3.73 14.53
C HIS A 393 36.17 -4.71 15.01
N THR A 394 37.41 -4.22 15.11
CA THR A 394 38.51 -4.86 15.83
C THR A 394 38.16 -4.89 17.31
N GLY A 395 37.57 -5.98 17.77
CA GLY A 395 37.27 -6.18 19.19
C GLY A 395 37.20 -7.66 19.51
N THR A 396 38.30 -8.21 20.02
CA THR A 396 38.36 -9.59 20.49
C THR A 396 37.51 -9.70 21.76
N ARG A 397 36.31 -10.30 21.66
CA ARG A 397 35.55 -10.71 22.85
C ARG A 397 35.88 -12.15 23.18
N VAL A 398 36.59 -12.34 24.29
CA VAL A 398 36.87 -13.67 24.86
C VAL A 398 35.55 -14.27 25.37
N ARG A 399 35.24 -15.47 24.91
CA ARG A 399 34.03 -16.22 25.26
C ARG A 399 34.23 -16.85 26.64
N GLY A 400 33.41 -16.47 27.62
CA GLY A 400 33.37 -17.13 28.94
C GLY A 400 32.96 -18.61 28.80
N ARG A 401 33.60 -19.48 29.58
CA ARG A 401 33.57 -20.96 29.44
C ARG A 401 32.46 -21.70 30.21
N VAL A 402 31.46 -21.03 30.77
CA VAL A 402 30.45 -21.74 31.58
C VAL A 402 29.05 -21.13 31.43
N PRO A 403 28.01 -21.95 31.20
CA PRO A 403 26.62 -21.50 31.23
C PRO A 403 26.08 -21.58 32.67
N GLY A 404 25.50 -20.50 33.19
CA GLY A 404 24.77 -20.47 34.45
C GLY A 404 23.67 -19.43 34.35
N ARG A 405 22.40 -19.89 34.43
CA ARG A 405 21.52 -19.75 35.60
C ARG A 405 21.24 -18.26 35.92
N SER A 406 20.02 -17.77 35.79
CA SER A 406 18.70 -18.39 35.94
C SER A 406 17.70 -17.63 35.07
#